data_AF-A0A091NS05-F1
#
_entry.id   AF-A0A091NS05-F1
#
_cell.length_a   1.000
_cell.length_b   1.000
_cell.length_c   1.000
_cell.angle_alpha   90.00
_cell.angle_beta   90.00
_cell.angle_gamma   90.00
#
_symmetry.space_group_name_H-M   'P 1'
#
loop_
_entity.id
_entity.type
_entity.pdbx_description
1 polymer ?
#
loop_
_entity_poly.entity_id
_entity_poly.type
_entity_poly.pdbx_seq_one_letter_code
_entity_poly.pdbx_strand_id
1 'polypeptide(L)'
;MATRSVKPGHRFTVPDWHTNSHFISADAERQRSVSHQVRQEARALRNETNNQTKWDEHDNQTRLAERISSVNRWKETLDKCLADIDVEIDALAKVKEAAERALQAKNLPLDVSVECLTLRESRRAIDVVRDPVEEELHKEVKVIDKAKRELQQRVNEAFEQLCLLEEARQQLRCDHRHKMEALEIDRVCLSLNVISPNISFKVNPTRVPGGSTTLDEWEQNSQCNKDRAEAEMKASAGLREATVLAIAQTDNELEAQRIATEFALRKRIRDLERAYDELKWQEQNTLEEIADMEEDIRRLEEDFRQKAQDLKVAHTRLETRTYRPNMELCRDQVQYGLTDEVHQLEGTIRGLRQ
;
A
#
# COMPACT_ATOMS: atom_id res chain seq x y z
N MET A 1 76.83 -25.86 -112.47
CA MET A 1 77.40 -26.58 -111.31
C MET A 1 76.92 -25.90 -110.05
N ALA A 2 76.11 -26.57 -109.23
CA ALA A 2 75.52 -25.98 -108.04
C ALA A 2 76.61 -25.74 -106.97
N THR A 3 76.94 -24.48 -106.73
CA THR A 3 77.78 -24.06 -105.61
C THR A 3 77.05 -24.38 -104.31
N ARG A 4 77.50 -25.43 -103.60
CA ARG A 4 77.08 -25.71 -102.23
C ARG A 4 77.46 -24.50 -101.37
N SER A 5 76.46 -23.69 -101.04
CA SER A 5 76.54 -22.64 -100.03
C SER A 5 76.89 -23.31 -98.69
N VAL A 6 78.17 -23.29 -98.34
CA VAL A 6 78.64 -23.72 -97.03
C VAL A 6 78.34 -22.59 -96.06
N LYS A 7 77.46 -22.85 -95.08
CA LYS A 7 77.17 -21.89 -94.01
C LYS A 7 78.48 -21.47 -93.31
N PRO A 8 78.78 -20.16 -93.20
CA PRO A 8 79.96 -19.70 -92.49
C PRO A 8 79.74 -19.90 -90.98
N GLY A 9 80.60 -20.71 -90.35
CA GLY A 9 80.55 -20.99 -88.92
C GLY A 9 81.57 -22.06 -88.53
N HIS A 10 82.02 -22.03 -87.28
CA HIS A 10 82.92 -23.03 -86.69
C HIS A 10 82.30 -24.44 -86.82
N ARG A 11 83.05 -25.41 -87.33
CA ARG A 11 82.56 -26.80 -87.50
C ARG A 11 83.01 -27.63 -86.31
N PHE A 12 82.05 -28.05 -85.49
CA PHE A 12 82.29 -28.89 -84.32
C PHE A 12 82.53 -30.36 -84.71
N THR A 13 83.29 -31.09 -83.90
CA THR A 13 83.50 -32.53 -84.10
C THR A 13 82.29 -33.35 -83.62
N VAL A 14 82.15 -34.58 -84.09
CA VAL A 14 81.06 -35.48 -83.63
C VAL A 14 81.10 -35.71 -82.11
N PRO A 15 82.28 -35.87 -81.46
CA PRO A 15 82.38 -35.84 -80.00
C PRO A 15 81.86 -34.55 -79.36
N ASP A 16 82.18 -33.37 -79.90
CA ASP A 16 81.67 -32.09 -79.39
C ASP A 16 80.14 -32.01 -79.48
N TRP A 17 79.55 -32.56 -80.56
CA TRP A 17 78.11 -32.66 -80.72
C TRP A 17 77.49 -33.61 -79.69
N HIS A 18 78.10 -34.78 -79.44
CA HIS A 18 77.64 -35.69 -78.40
C HIS A 18 77.73 -35.05 -77.01
N THR A 19 78.82 -34.37 -76.67
CA THR A 19 78.98 -33.65 -75.40
C THR A 19 77.93 -32.55 -75.24
N ASN A 20 77.68 -31.75 -76.29
CA ASN A 20 76.65 -30.71 -76.25
C ASN A 20 75.23 -31.30 -76.17
N SER A 21 74.95 -32.40 -76.89
CA SER A 21 73.66 -33.09 -76.82
C SER A 21 73.42 -33.72 -75.44
N HIS A 22 74.45 -34.30 -74.83
CA HIS A 22 74.38 -34.79 -73.45
C HIS A 22 74.20 -33.65 -72.45
N PHE A 23 74.88 -32.52 -72.63
CA PHE A 23 74.70 -31.33 -71.80
C PHE A 23 73.28 -30.78 -71.87
N ILE A 24 72.72 -30.63 -73.08
CA ILE A 24 71.33 -30.17 -73.28
C ILE A 24 70.34 -31.18 -72.66
N SER A 25 70.57 -32.49 -72.83
CA SER A 25 69.72 -33.52 -72.23
C SER A 25 69.76 -33.49 -70.71
N ALA A 26 70.96 -33.37 -70.12
CA ALA A 26 71.17 -33.31 -68.68
C ALA A 26 70.59 -32.02 -68.06
N ASP A 27 70.72 -30.87 -68.75
CA ASP A 27 70.10 -29.62 -68.34
C ASP A 27 68.56 -29.72 -68.42
N ALA A 28 68.01 -30.26 -69.51
CA ALA A 28 66.57 -30.49 -69.65
C ALA A 28 66.01 -31.46 -68.59
N GLU A 29 66.76 -32.50 -68.20
CA GLU A 29 66.42 -33.38 -67.08
C GLU A 29 66.44 -32.63 -65.74
N ARG A 30 67.48 -31.83 -65.49
CA ARG A 30 67.58 -30.99 -64.29
C ARG A 30 66.40 -30.00 -64.20
N GLN A 31 66.10 -29.29 -65.28
CA GLN A 31 64.98 -28.35 -65.35
C GLN A 31 63.63 -29.05 -65.14
N ARG A 32 63.42 -30.23 -65.73
CA ARG A 32 62.22 -31.05 -65.48
C ARG A 32 62.11 -31.50 -64.04
N SER A 33 63.22 -31.90 -63.41
CA SER A 33 63.28 -32.30 -62.01
C SER A 33 62.91 -31.15 -61.07
N VAL A 34 63.54 -29.98 -61.26
CA VAL A 34 63.22 -28.76 -60.48
C VAL A 34 61.76 -28.34 -60.68
N SER A 35 61.27 -28.32 -61.92
CA SER A 35 59.85 -28.04 -62.20
C SER A 35 58.91 -29.03 -61.54
N HIS A 36 59.27 -30.32 -61.52
CA HIS A 36 58.49 -31.36 -60.85
C HIS A 36 58.45 -31.14 -59.34
N GLN A 37 59.59 -30.83 -58.71
CA GLN A 37 59.68 -30.53 -57.29
C GLN A 37 58.81 -29.30 -56.93
N VAL A 38 58.96 -28.18 -57.64
CA VAL A 38 58.16 -26.96 -57.41
C VAL A 38 56.66 -27.24 -57.57
N ARG A 39 56.26 -28.05 -58.56
CA ARG A 39 54.85 -28.43 -58.73
C ARG A 39 54.35 -29.33 -57.61
N GLN A 40 55.18 -30.23 -57.07
CA GLN A 40 54.82 -31.06 -55.93
C GLN A 40 54.68 -30.22 -54.66
N GLU A 41 55.64 -29.32 -54.39
CA GLU A 41 55.59 -28.38 -53.27
C GLU A 41 54.36 -27.46 -53.35
N ALA A 42 54.08 -26.89 -54.53
CA ALA A 42 52.90 -26.07 -54.75
C ALA A 42 51.59 -26.84 -54.54
N ARG A 43 51.53 -28.12 -54.94
CA ARG A 43 50.37 -28.99 -54.69
C ARG A 43 50.20 -29.30 -53.20
N ALA A 44 51.30 -29.61 -52.51
CA ALA A 44 51.30 -29.85 -51.08
C ALA A 44 50.80 -28.60 -50.32
N LEU A 45 51.38 -27.44 -50.61
CA LEU A 45 51.00 -26.16 -50.01
C LEU A 45 49.53 -25.82 -50.28
N ARG A 46 49.04 -26.02 -51.51
CA ARG A 46 47.61 -25.80 -51.85
C ARG A 46 46.68 -26.72 -51.07
N ASN A 47 47.06 -27.99 -50.90
CA ASN A 47 46.25 -28.94 -50.15
C ASN A 47 46.25 -28.60 -48.66
N GLU A 48 47.42 -28.29 -48.09
CA GLU A 48 47.57 -27.89 -46.70
C GLU A 48 46.76 -26.62 -46.39
N THR A 49 46.95 -25.56 -47.17
CA THR A 49 46.22 -24.28 -46.98
C THR A 49 44.72 -24.41 -47.19
N ASN A 50 44.27 -25.21 -48.16
CA ASN A 50 42.84 -25.48 -48.37
C ASN A 50 42.24 -26.26 -47.20
N ASN A 51 42.94 -27.27 -46.69
CA ASN A 51 42.50 -28.02 -45.52
C ASN A 51 42.44 -27.12 -44.29
N GLN A 52 43.50 -26.34 -44.03
CA GLN A 52 43.55 -25.40 -42.91
C GLN A 52 42.39 -24.39 -42.98
N THR A 53 42.15 -23.77 -44.14
CA THR A 53 41.07 -22.81 -44.32
C THR A 53 39.70 -23.42 -44.06
N LYS A 54 39.46 -24.66 -44.53
CA LYS A 54 38.20 -25.37 -44.28
C LYS A 54 38.01 -25.74 -42.82
N TRP A 55 39.08 -26.16 -42.15
CA TRP A 55 39.05 -26.48 -40.72
C TRP A 55 38.78 -25.23 -39.89
N ASP A 56 39.48 -24.13 -40.14
CA ASP A 56 39.30 -22.87 -39.44
C ASP A 56 37.88 -22.30 -39.62
N GLU A 57 37.34 -22.37 -40.84
CA GLU A 57 35.95 -21.97 -41.13
C GLU A 57 34.95 -22.82 -40.33
N HIS A 58 35.13 -24.15 -40.35
CA HIS A 58 34.23 -25.06 -39.64
C HIS A 58 34.30 -24.89 -38.11
N ASP A 59 35.50 -24.72 -37.56
CA ASP A 59 35.72 -24.47 -36.13
C ASP A 59 35.07 -23.15 -35.70
N ASN A 60 35.21 -22.08 -36.49
CA ASN A 60 34.58 -20.79 -36.20
C ASN A 60 33.05 -20.83 -36.35
N GLN A 61 32.50 -21.55 -37.34
CA GLN A 61 31.06 -21.78 -37.44
C GLN A 61 30.52 -22.50 -36.20
N THR A 62 31.26 -23.49 -35.69
CA THR A 62 30.90 -24.23 -34.47
C THR A 62 30.91 -23.30 -33.26
N ARG A 63 31.99 -22.53 -33.05
CA ARG A 63 32.08 -21.55 -31.95
C ARG A 63 30.98 -20.49 -32.00
N LEU A 64 30.62 -20.03 -33.19
CA LEU A 64 29.54 -19.05 -33.37
C LEU A 64 28.17 -19.66 -33.04
N ALA A 65 27.92 -20.90 -33.46
CA ALA A 65 26.69 -21.62 -33.10
C ALA A 65 26.58 -21.85 -31.58
N GLU A 66 27.68 -22.23 -30.92
CA GLU A 66 27.74 -22.36 -29.46
C GLU A 66 27.49 -21.03 -28.76
N ARG A 67 28.06 -19.93 -29.27
CA ARG A 67 27.82 -18.59 -28.72
C ARG A 67 26.36 -18.20 -28.84
N ILE A 68 25.72 -18.40 -30.00
CA ILE A 68 24.29 -18.15 -30.22
C ILE A 68 23.45 -18.96 -29.21
N SER A 69 23.79 -20.23 -28.98
CA SER A 69 23.11 -21.07 -27.98
C SER A 69 23.23 -20.49 -26.57
N SER A 70 24.44 -20.08 -26.17
CA SER A 70 24.70 -19.46 -24.86
C SER A 70 23.93 -18.15 -24.67
N VAL A 71 23.91 -17.28 -25.68
CA VAL A 71 23.17 -16.01 -25.63
C VAL A 71 21.65 -16.26 -25.62
N ASN A 72 21.13 -17.24 -26.37
CA ASN A 72 19.72 -17.62 -26.32
C ASN A 72 19.30 -18.12 -24.92
N ARG A 73 20.12 -18.96 -24.26
CA ARG A 73 19.86 -19.43 -22.90
C ARG A 73 19.70 -18.27 -21.91
N TRP A 74 20.59 -17.28 -22.01
CA TRP A 74 20.50 -16.07 -21.19
C TRP A 74 19.29 -15.22 -21.54
N LYS A 75 18.99 -15.04 -22.83
CA LYS A 75 17.77 -14.35 -23.28
C LYS A 75 16.51 -14.99 -22.69
N GLU A 76 16.36 -16.31 -22.78
CA GLU A 76 15.22 -17.04 -22.22
C GLU A 76 15.12 -16.89 -20.69
N THR A 77 16.27 -16.89 -20.00
CA THR A 77 16.33 -16.66 -18.55
C THR A 77 15.86 -15.24 -18.19
N LEU A 78 16.31 -14.23 -18.94
CA LEU A 78 15.90 -12.84 -18.77
C LEU A 78 14.42 -12.63 -19.12
N ASP A 79 13.92 -13.26 -20.19
CA ASP A 79 12.49 -13.26 -20.56
C ASP A 79 11.62 -13.77 -19.42
N LYS A 80 12.00 -14.90 -18.81
CA LYS A 80 11.29 -15.45 -17.66
C LYS A 80 11.33 -14.50 -16.46
N CYS A 81 12.51 -13.98 -16.11
CA CYS A 81 12.67 -13.07 -14.99
C CYS A 81 11.87 -11.76 -15.19
N LEU A 82 11.79 -11.27 -16.42
CA LEU A 82 10.95 -10.13 -16.80
C LEU A 82 9.45 -10.41 -16.62
N ALA A 83 8.99 -11.60 -17.00
CA ALA A 83 7.59 -11.97 -16.76
C ALA A 83 7.29 -12.10 -15.26
N ASP A 84 8.20 -12.70 -14.49
CA ASP A 84 8.05 -12.88 -13.04
C ASP A 84 8.02 -11.53 -12.31
N ILE A 85 8.89 -10.57 -12.68
CA ILE A 85 8.91 -9.24 -12.05
C ILE A 85 7.69 -8.39 -12.42
N ASP A 86 7.17 -8.51 -13.66
CA ASP A 86 5.93 -7.83 -14.05
C ASP A 86 4.74 -8.33 -13.20
N VAL A 87 4.64 -9.64 -12.97
CA VAL A 87 3.62 -10.22 -12.09
C VAL A 87 3.75 -9.73 -10.65
N GLU A 88 4.97 -9.65 -10.12
CA GLU A 88 5.21 -9.19 -8.74
C GLU A 88 4.93 -7.68 -8.58
N ILE A 89 5.28 -6.84 -9.56
CA ILE A 89 4.92 -5.41 -9.59
C ILE A 89 3.39 -5.25 -9.51
N ASP A 90 2.65 -5.98 -10.35
CA ASP A 90 1.18 -5.95 -10.34
C ASP A 90 0.60 -6.42 -9.00
N ALA A 91 1.21 -7.45 -8.40
CA ALA A 91 0.77 -7.98 -7.11
C ALA A 91 1.00 -6.97 -5.97
N LEU A 92 2.17 -6.33 -5.92
CA LEU A 92 2.50 -5.34 -4.89
C LEU A 92 1.65 -4.07 -5.05
N ALA A 93 1.41 -3.62 -6.28
CA ALA A 93 0.53 -2.49 -6.57
C ALA A 93 -0.89 -2.70 -6.03
N LYS A 94 -1.46 -3.89 -6.25
CA LYS A 94 -2.79 -4.25 -5.71
C LYS A 94 -2.85 -4.25 -4.18
N VAL A 95 -1.79 -4.72 -3.51
CA VAL A 95 -1.71 -4.72 -2.05
C VAL A 95 -1.54 -3.30 -1.50
N LYS A 96 -0.74 -2.46 -2.15
CA LYS A 96 -0.62 -1.03 -1.83
C LYS A 96 -1.97 -0.32 -1.94
N GLU A 97 -2.69 -0.50 -3.05
CA GLU A 97 -4.03 0.06 -3.23
C GLU A 97 -5.02 -0.44 -2.18
N ALA A 98 -4.92 -1.71 -1.76
CA ALA A 98 -5.73 -2.24 -0.67
C ALA A 98 -5.43 -1.56 0.67
N ALA A 99 -4.15 -1.30 0.97
CA ALA A 99 -3.73 -0.58 2.17
C ALA A 99 -4.18 0.89 2.14
N GLU A 100 -4.10 1.57 0.98
CA GLU A 100 -4.61 2.94 0.80
C GLU A 100 -6.13 3.02 1.00
N ARG A 101 -6.87 2.05 0.45
CA ARG A 101 -8.33 1.95 0.67
C ARG A 101 -8.65 1.68 2.14
N ALA A 102 -7.92 0.79 2.80
CA ALA A 102 -8.08 0.51 4.22
C ALA A 102 -7.81 1.76 5.07
N LEU A 103 -6.76 2.52 4.75
CA LEU A 103 -6.42 3.78 5.39
C LEU A 103 -7.52 4.83 5.22
N GLN A 104 -8.04 5.01 4.00
CA GLN A 104 -9.12 5.95 3.72
C GLN A 104 -10.41 5.57 4.46
N ALA A 105 -10.72 4.27 4.54
CA ALA A 105 -11.88 3.77 5.26
C ALA A 105 -11.86 4.12 6.76
N LYS A 106 -10.69 4.40 7.34
CA LYS A 106 -10.56 4.82 8.75
C LYS A 106 -10.95 6.28 9.02
N ASN A 107 -11.10 7.11 7.98
CA ASN A 107 -11.47 8.52 8.16
C ASN A 107 -12.88 8.68 8.72
N LEU A 108 -13.86 7.95 8.18
CA LEU A 108 -15.24 8.07 8.64
C LEU A 108 -15.41 7.67 10.13
N PRO A 109 -14.89 6.51 10.61
CA PRO A 109 -14.93 6.20 12.03
C PRO A 109 -14.23 7.23 12.93
N LEU A 110 -13.14 7.84 12.44
CA LEU A 110 -12.44 8.90 13.17
C LEU A 110 -13.33 10.14 13.32
N ASP A 111 -13.92 10.61 12.21
CA ASP A 111 -14.79 11.78 12.18
C ASP A 111 -16.00 11.57 13.11
N VAL A 112 -16.62 10.38 13.06
CA VAL A 112 -17.72 10.00 13.96
C VAL A 112 -17.29 10.00 15.42
N SER A 113 -16.12 9.44 15.74
CA SER A 113 -15.62 9.41 17.12
C SER A 113 -15.36 10.82 17.66
N VAL A 114 -14.80 11.70 16.82
CA VAL A 114 -14.57 13.11 17.15
C VAL A 114 -15.90 13.86 17.30
N GLU A 115 -16.86 13.64 16.42
CA GLU A 115 -18.21 14.23 16.53
C GLU A 115 -18.92 13.77 17.81
N CYS A 116 -18.81 12.49 18.18
CA CYS A 116 -19.32 12.00 19.45
C CYS A 116 -18.68 12.72 20.65
N LEU A 117 -17.38 13.00 20.61
CA LEU A 117 -16.70 13.76 21.65
C LEU A 117 -17.17 15.22 21.69
N THR A 118 -17.29 15.90 20.55
CA THR A 118 -17.74 17.31 20.51
C THR A 118 -19.19 17.45 21.01
N LEU A 119 -20.08 16.51 20.64
CA LEU A 119 -21.45 16.48 21.16
C LEU A 119 -21.47 16.28 22.68
N ARG A 120 -20.57 15.48 23.23
CA ARG A 120 -20.46 15.29 24.68
C ARG A 120 -19.92 16.53 25.39
N GLU A 121 -18.95 17.23 24.79
CA GLU A 121 -18.46 18.51 25.30
C GLU A 121 -19.54 19.61 25.30
N SER A 122 -20.53 19.52 24.41
CA SER A 122 -21.66 20.47 24.34
C SER A 122 -22.71 20.31 25.45
N ARG A 123 -22.59 19.28 26.30
CA ARG A 123 -23.49 19.09 27.45
C ARG A 123 -23.37 20.26 28.44
N ARG A 124 -24.37 20.43 29.32
CA ARG A 124 -24.46 21.60 30.20
C ARG A 124 -24.35 21.21 31.66
N ALA A 125 -23.69 22.07 32.45
CA ALA A 125 -23.62 21.97 33.90
C ALA A 125 -23.18 20.58 34.38
N ILE A 126 -23.98 19.94 35.23
CA ILE A 126 -23.66 18.65 35.86
C ILE A 126 -23.62 17.48 34.86
N ASP A 127 -24.19 17.63 33.66
CA ASP A 127 -24.20 16.58 32.64
C ASP A 127 -22.87 16.45 31.87
N VAL A 128 -21.95 17.42 32.05
CA VAL A 128 -20.57 17.32 31.55
C VAL A 128 -19.77 16.44 32.50
N VAL A 129 -19.90 15.13 32.30
CA VAL A 129 -19.27 14.11 33.14
C VAL A 129 -18.27 13.30 32.33
N ARG A 130 -17.06 13.16 32.88
CA ARG A 130 -16.09 12.15 32.44
C ARG A 130 -16.60 10.78 32.88
N ASP A 131 -17.23 10.09 31.94
CA ASP A 131 -17.79 8.76 32.13
C ASP A 131 -17.00 7.72 31.30
N PRO A 132 -17.26 6.42 31.48
CA PRO A 132 -16.59 5.39 30.69
C PRO A 132 -16.78 5.53 29.18
N VAL A 133 -17.85 6.18 28.70
CA VAL A 133 -18.06 6.41 27.27
C VAL A 133 -17.04 7.41 26.74
N GLU A 134 -16.80 8.50 27.46
CA GLU A 134 -15.78 9.47 27.08
C GLU A 134 -14.39 8.85 27.04
N GLU A 135 -14.06 7.99 28.01
CA GLU A 135 -12.78 7.26 28.03
C GLU A 135 -12.63 6.32 26.84
N GLU A 136 -13.66 5.53 26.52
CA GLU A 136 -13.64 4.62 25.37
C GLU A 136 -13.61 5.36 24.03
N LEU A 137 -14.32 6.48 23.87
CA LEU A 137 -14.23 7.32 22.66
C LEU A 137 -12.83 7.90 22.45
N HIS A 138 -12.16 8.37 23.52
CA HIS A 138 -10.77 8.83 23.40
C HIS A 138 -9.81 7.68 23.05
N LYS A 139 -10.05 6.46 23.56
CA LYS A 139 -9.28 5.28 23.16
C LYS A 139 -9.53 4.93 21.69
N GLU A 140 -10.78 5.02 21.23
CA GLU A 140 -11.16 4.77 19.83
C GLU A 140 -10.42 5.71 18.87
N VAL A 141 -10.42 7.02 19.14
CA VAL A 141 -9.61 8.00 18.37
C VAL A 141 -8.13 7.60 18.33
N LYS A 142 -7.54 7.25 19.48
CA LYS A 142 -6.12 6.86 19.57
C LYS A 142 -5.81 5.58 18.78
N VAL A 143 -6.68 4.57 18.85
CA VAL A 143 -6.50 3.31 18.11
C VAL A 143 -6.65 3.56 16.61
N ILE A 144 -7.62 4.37 16.19
CA ILE A 144 -7.78 4.77 14.79
C ILE A 144 -6.55 5.51 14.27
N ASP A 145 -6.02 6.49 15.02
CA ASP A 145 -4.82 7.23 14.61
C ASP A 145 -3.55 6.35 14.58
N LYS A 146 -3.46 5.37 15.49
CA LYS A 146 -2.39 4.36 15.44
C LYS A 146 -2.50 3.52 14.17
N ALA A 147 -3.69 2.96 13.89
CA ALA A 147 -3.95 2.18 12.70
C ALA A 147 -3.67 2.95 11.41
N LYS A 148 -4.08 4.23 11.33
CA LYS A 148 -3.79 5.10 10.18
C LYS A 148 -2.29 5.28 9.96
N ARG A 149 -1.51 5.50 11.02
CA ARG A 149 -0.05 5.65 10.92
C ARG A 149 0.62 4.35 10.46
N GLU A 150 0.21 3.21 11.01
CA GLU A 150 0.74 1.90 10.61
C GLU A 150 0.44 1.58 9.15
N LEU A 151 -0.79 1.80 8.69
CA LEU A 151 -1.16 1.61 7.29
C LEU A 151 -0.43 2.58 6.36
N GLN A 152 -0.29 3.86 6.74
CA GLN A 152 0.46 4.83 5.95
C GLN A 152 1.93 4.44 5.81
N GLN A 153 2.55 3.93 6.87
CA GLN A 153 3.92 3.42 6.82
C GLN A 153 4.02 2.27 5.81
N ARG A 154 3.09 1.30 5.84
CA ARG A 154 3.06 0.19 4.88
C ARG A 154 2.88 0.65 3.44
N VAL A 155 2.04 1.66 3.20
CA VAL A 155 1.86 2.26 1.87
C VAL A 155 3.17 2.88 1.37
N ASN A 156 3.90 3.58 2.23
CA ASN A 156 5.18 4.19 1.88
C ASN A 156 6.24 3.13 1.57
N GLU A 157 6.38 2.12 2.43
CA GLU A 157 7.28 0.97 2.21
C GLU A 157 6.96 0.27 0.88
N ALA A 158 5.67 0.06 0.57
CA ALA A 158 5.25 -0.58 -0.68
C ALA A 158 5.54 0.30 -1.91
N PHE A 159 5.42 1.62 -1.79
CA PHE A 159 5.78 2.54 -2.86
C PHE A 159 7.28 2.52 -3.16
N GLU A 160 8.13 2.58 -2.13
CA GLU A 160 9.58 2.49 -2.29
C GLU A 160 10.00 1.16 -2.94
N GLN A 161 9.42 0.05 -2.48
CA GLN A 161 9.70 -1.27 -3.06
C GLN A 161 9.24 -1.37 -4.53
N LEU A 162 8.12 -0.75 -4.90
CA LEU A 162 7.70 -0.67 -6.31
C LEU A 162 8.72 0.07 -7.17
N CYS A 163 9.32 1.16 -6.67
CA CYS A 163 10.39 1.86 -7.39
C CYS A 163 11.62 0.96 -7.61
N LEU A 164 12.02 0.18 -6.60
CA LEU A 164 13.15 -0.76 -6.72
C LEU A 164 12.89 -1.87 -7.73
N LEU A 165 11.67 -2.43 -7.75
CA LEU A 165 11.25 -3.42 -8.76
C LEU A 165 11.25 -2.82 -10.17
N GLU A 166 10.77 -1.58 -10.33
CA GLU A 166 10.78 -0.87 -11.61
C GLU A 166 12.21 -0.64 -12.15
N GLU A 167 13.14 -0.26 -11.27
CA GLU A 167 14.56 -0.13 -11.63
C GLU A 167 15.17 -1.46 -12.07
N ALA A 168 14.94 -2.52 -11.29
CA ALA A 168 15.44 -3.86 -11.62
C ALA A 168 14.85 -4.35 -12.95
N ARG A 169 13.55 -4.11 -13.19
CA ARG A 169 12.88 -4.41 -14.46
C ARG A 169 13.53 -3.67 -15.63
N GLN A 170 13.84 -2.38 -15.47
CA GLN A 170 14.47 -1.61 -16.54
C GLN A 170 15.88 -2.14 -16.86
N GLN A 171 16.66 -2.54 -15.86
CA GLN A 171 17.97 -3.16 -16.07
C GLN A 171 17.87 -4.48 -16.83
N LEU A 172 16.93 -5.35 -16.45
CA LEU A 172 16.64 -6.60 -17.17
C LEU A 172 16.23 -6.34 -18.62
N ARG A 173 15.35 -5.35 -18.87
CA ARG A 173 14.93 -4.97 -20.23
C ARG A 173 16.09 -4.49 -21.09
N CYS A 174 17.00 -3.70 -20.52
CA CYS A 174 18.18 -3.24 -21.22
C CYS A 174 19.11 -4.42 -21.59
N ASP A 175 19.40 -5.31 -20.64
CA ASP A 175 20.26 -6.47 -20.90
C ASP A 175 19.64 -7.42 -21.93
N HIS A 176 18.34 -7.70 -21.79
CA HIS A 176 17.58 -8.52 -22.74
C HIS A 176 17.64 -7.96 -24.17
N ARG A 177 17.41 -6.65 -24.33
CA ARG A 177 17.54 -5.98 -25.64
C ARG A 177 18.93 -6.17 -26.23
N HIS A 178 19.98 -5.96 -25.44
CA HIS A 178 21.35 -6.18 -25.91
C HIS A 178 21.61 -7.64 -26.30
N LYS A 179 21.02 -8.63 -25.59
CA LYS A 179 21.12 -10.04 -26.00
C LYS A 179 20.42 -10.28 -27.35
N MET A 180 19.26 -9.66 -27.58
CA MET A 180 18.55 -9.80 -28.86
C MET A 180 19.34 -9.20 -30.03
N GLU A 181 19.87 -7.99 -29.86
CA GLU A 181 20.71 -7.33 -30.87
C GLU A 181 21.97 -8.15 -31.17
N ALA A 182 22.64 -8.67 -30.13
CA ALA A 182 23.79 -9.56 -30.29
C ALA A 182 23.43 -10.85 -31.05
N LEU A 183 22.29 -11.48 -30.74
CA LEU A 183 21.81 -12.66 -31.44
C LEU A 183 21.51 -12.38 -32.92
N GLU A 184 20.95 -11.21 -33.24
CA GLU A 184 20.69 -10.83 -34.63
C GLU A 184 21.99 -10.71 -35.42
N ILE A 185 22.99 -10.03 -34.85
CA ILE A 185 24.32 -9.89 -35.46
C ILE A 185 24.97 -11.27 -35.64
N ASP A 186 24.99 -12.10 -34.60
CA ASP A 186 25.64 -13.41 -34.66
C ASP A 186 24.96 -14.36 -35.65
N ARG A 187 23.63 -14.30 -35.80
CA ARG A 187 22.89 -15.06 -36.82
C ARG A 187 23.23 -14.60 -38.23
N VAL A 188 23.37 -13.29 -38.45
CA VAL A 188 23.84 -12.77 -39.74
C VAL A 188 25.24 -13.29 -40.03
N CYS A 189 26.17 -13.19 -39.06
CA CYS A 189 27.52 -13.72 -39.19
C CYS A 189 27.53 -15.21 -39.57
N LEU A 190 26.68 -16.03 -38.92
CA LEU A 190 26.59 -17.47 -39.20
C LEU A 190 26.06 -17.77 -40.61
N SER A 191 25.24 -16.87 -41.17
CA SER A 191 24.65 -17.03 -42.51
C SER A 191 25.59 -16.61 -43.66
N LEU A 192 26.67 -15.88 -43.35
CA LEU A 192 27.61 -15.40 -44.36
C LEU A 192 28.42 -16.57 -44.94
N ASN A 193 28.57 -16.56 -46.27
CA ASN A 193 29.43 -17.48 -46.99
C ASN A 193 30.13 -16.77 -48.16
N VAL A 194 31.01 -17.47 -48.88
CA VAL A 194 31.83 -16.89 -49.97
C VAL A 194 30.99 -16.33 -51.13
N ILE A 195 29.74 -16.76 -51.28
CA ILE A 195 28.82 -16.34 -52.36
C ILE A 195 27.91 -15.19 -51.89
N SER A 196 27.96 -14.82 -50.60
CA SER A 196 27.13 -13.76 -50.05
C SER A 196 27.44 -12.39 -50.70
N PRO A 197 26.42 -11.61 -51.13
CA PRO A 197 26.62 -10.41 -51.95
C PRO A 197 27.30 -9.24 -51.22
N ASN A 198 27.29 -9.23 -49.89
CA ASN A 198 27.77 -8.11 -49.06
C ASN A 198 29.11 -8.37 -48.34
N ILE A 199 29.92 -9.31 -48.82
CA ILE A 199 31.27 -9.53 -48.29
C ILE A 199 32.27 -8.55 -48.92
N SER A 200 33.17 -7.98 -48.12
CA SER A 200 34.18 -7.01 -48.58
C SER A 200 35.37 -6.98 -47.63
N PHE A 201 36.56 -6.62 -48.12
CA PHE A 201 37.70 -6.32 -47.25
C PHE A 201 37.38 -5.13 -46.34
N LYS A 202 37.72 -5.24 -45.05
CA LYS A 202 37.48 -4.19 -44.05
C LYS A 202 38.80 -3.56 -43.64
N VAL A 203 38.79 -2.26 -43.34
CA VAL A 203 39.94 -1.53 -42.83
C VAL A 203 40.20 -1.97 -41.39
N ASN A 204 41.43 -2.39 -41.07
CA ASN A 204 41.85 -2.87 -39.76
C ASN A 204 40.85 -3.89 -39.14
N PRO A 205 40.74 -5.11 -39.72
CA PRO A 205 39.74 -6.10 -39.34
C PRO A 205 40.06 -6.79 -38.00
N THR A 206 41.31 -6.78 -37.56
CA THR A 206 41.78 -7.39 -36.31
C THR A 206 41.71 -6.44 -35.11
N ARG A 207 41.06 -5.27 -35.26
CA ARG A 207 40.91 -4.32 -34.17
C ARG A 207 39.98 -4.87 -33.09
N VAL A 208 40.34 -4.65 -31.83
CA VAL A 208 39.45 -4.83 -30.69
C VAL A 208 38.92 -3.45 -30.29
N PRO A 209 37.59 -3.22 -30.32
CA PRO A 209 37.02 -1.96 -29.86
C PRO A 209 37.44 -1.65 -28.42
N GLY A 210 37.69 -0.37 -28.12
CA GLY A 210 37.93 0.06 -26.73
C GLY A 210 36.68 -0.20 -25.88
N GLY A 211 36.86 -0.71 -24.66
CA GLY A 211 35.75 -1.05 -23.76
C GLY A 211 35.12 -2.42 -24.01
N SER A 212 35.77 -3.31 -24.77
CA SER A 212 35.34 -4.72 -24.87
C SER A 212 35.41 -5.41 -23.51
N THR A 213 34.33 -6.11 -23.16
CA THR A 213 34.22 -6.94 -21.95
C THR A 213 34.67 -8.36 -22.22
N THR A 214 35.17 -9.03 -21.18
CA THR A 214 35.43 -10.47 -21.19
C THR A 214 34.13 -11.29 -21.16
N LEU A 215 34.22 -12.58 -21.48
CA LEU A 215 33.06 -13.48 -21.38
C LEU A 215 32.56 -13.63 -19.94
N ASP A 216 33.49 -13.69 -18.99
CA ASP A 216 33.15 -13.79 -17.56
C ASP A 216 32.42 -12.55 -17.08
N GLU A 217 32.87 -11.35 -17.46
CA GLU A 217 32.19 -10.08 -17.14
C GLU A 217 30.79 -10.01 -17.77
N TRP A 218 30.63 -10.51 -19.01
CA TRP A 218 29.32 -10.56 -19.68
C TRP A 218 28.34 -11.51 -18.98
N GLU A 219 28.82 -12.68 -18.55
CA GLU A 219 27.99 -13.64 -17.83
C GLU A 219 27.63 -13.11 -16.44
N GLN A 220 28.59 -12.55 -15.72
CA GLN A 220 28.38 -11.92 -14.41
C GLN A 220 27.38 -10.77 -14.48
N ASN A 221 27.43 -9.91 -15.50
CA ASN A 221 26.45 -8.83 -15.65
C ASN A 221 25.00 -9.36 -15.72
N SER A 222 24.78 -10.42 -16.50
CA SER A 222 23.45 -11.02 -16.68
C SER A 222 22.99 -11.73 -15.39
N GLN A 223 23.91 -12.42 -14.73
CA GLN A 223 23.67 -13.09 -13.46
C GLN A 223 23.35 -12.08 -12.35
N CYS A 224 24.11 -11.01 -12.20
CA CYS A 224 23.86 -9.96 -11.20
C CYS A 224 22.51 -9.26 -11.41
N ASN A 225 22.12 -8.96 -12.65
CA ASN A 225 20.82 -8.36 -12.95
C ASN A 225 19.67 -9.29 -12.53
N LYS A 226 19.80 -10.59 -12.81
CA LYS A 226 18.85 -11.61 -12.40
C LYS A 226 18.78 -11.72 -10.87
N ASP A 227 19.92 -11.86 -10.19
CA ASP A 227 19.98 -12.03 -8.75
C ASP A 227 19.41 -10.81 -8.01
N ARG A 228 19.68 -9.60 -8.51
CA ARG A 228 19.07 -8.36 -8.01
C ARG A 228 17.55 -8.43 -8.14
N ALA A 229 17.02 -8.75 -9.32
CA ALA A 229 15.58 -8.83 -9.53
C ALA A 229 14.91 -9.89 -8.63
N GLU A 230 15.52 -11.07 -8.47
CA GLU A 230 15.03 -12.12 -7.57
C GLU A 230 15.05 -11.68 -6.10
N ALA A 231 16.07 -10.94 -5.67
CA ALA A 231 16.14 -10.38 -4.32
C ALA A 231 15.03 -9.35 -4.07
N GLU A 232 14.79 -8.43 -5.02
CA GLU A 232 13.73 -7.43 -4.90
C GLU A 232 12.32 -8.07 -4.92
N MET A 233 12.10 -9.08 -5.76
CA MET A 233 10.84 -9.83 -5.77
C MET A 233 10.59 -10.54 -4.44
N LYS A 234 11.63 -11.11 -3.83
CA LYS A 234 11.53 -11.76 -2.51
C LYS A 234 11.22 -10.74 -1.40
N ALA A 235 11.87 -9.59 -1.41
CA ALA A 235 11.58 -8.50 -0.47
C ALA A 235 10.13 -8.02 -0.61
N SER A 236 9.67 -7.84 -1.85
CA SER A 236 8.29 -7.49 -2.19
C SER A 236 7.28 -8.51 -1.66
N ALA A 237 7.52 -9.81 -1.86
CA ALA A 237 6.64 -10.86 -1.35
C ALA A 237 6.48 -10.79 0.18
N GLY A 238 7.58 -10.60 0.91
CA GLY A 238 7.54 -10.42 2.37
C GLY A 238 6.78 -9.16 2.79
N LEU A 239 6.95 -8.06 2.06
CA LEU A 239 6.23 -6.82 2.32
C LEU A 239 4.73 -6.93 2.04
N ARG A 240 4.32 -7.67 1.00
CA ARG A 240 2.91 -7.96 0.71
C ARG A 240 2.26 -8.71 1.87
N GLU A 241 2.90 -9.78 2.36
CA GLU A 241 2.42 -10.54 3.51
C GLU A 241 2.29 -9.66 4.75
N ALA A 242 3.33 -8.88 5.07
CA ALA A 242 3.31 -7.95 6.20
C ALA A 242 2.20 -6.89 6.08
N THR A 243 1.94 -6.38 4.88
CA THR A 243 0.89 -5.38 4.63
C THR A 243 -0.50 -5.96 4.78
N VAL A 244 -0.76 -7.16 4.24
CA VAL A 244 -2.04 -7.85 4.42
C VAL A 244 -2.31 -8.17 5.89
N LEU A 245 -1.28 -8.61 6.62
CA LEU A 245 -1.38 -8.84 8.07
C LEU A 245 -1.67 -7.54 8.83
N ALA A 246 -1.01 -6.43 8.48
CA ALA A 246 -1.26 -5.14 9.11
C ALA A 246 -2.70 -4.65 8.88
N ILE A 247 -3.25 -4.82 7.67
CA ILE A 247 -4.67 -4.51 7.39
C ILE A 247 -5.57 -5.32 8.33
N ALA A 248 -5.40 -6.65 8.37
CA ALA A 248 -6.23 -7.51 9.22
C ALA A 248 -6.08 -7.20 10.72
N GLN A 249 -4.87 -6.90 11.19
CA GLN A 249 -4.61 -6.53 12.58
C GLN A 249 -5.31 -5.22 12.95
N THR A 250 -5.16 -4.18 12.13
CA THR A 250 -5.82 -2.89 12.38
C THR A 250 -7.34 -2.98 12.34
N ASP A 251 -7.90 -3.82 11.47
CA ASP A 251 -9.35 -4.09 11.44
C ASP A 251 -9.83 -4.77 12.74
N ASN A 252 -9.09 -5.78 13.22
CA ASN A 252 -9.43 -6.48 14.46
C ASN A 252 -9.29 -5.58 15.70
N GLU A 253 -8.23 -4.76 15.78
CA GLU A 253 -8.05 -3.80 16.87
C GLU A 253 -9.21 -2.80 16.93
N LEU A 254 -9.64 -2.31 15.77
CA LEU A 254 -10.76 -1.36 15.68
C LEU A 254 -12.10 -2.01 15.99
N GLU A 255 -12.34 -3.23 15.54
CA GLU A 255 -13.55 -3.97 15.89
C GLU A 255 -13.65 -4.21 17.40
N ALA A 256 -12.55 -4.60 18.04
CA ALA A 256 -12.50 -4.78 19.49
C ALA A 256 -12.79 -3.47 20.24
N GLN A 257 -12.20 -2.35 19.78
CA GLN A 257 -12.44 -1.04 20.39
C GLN A 257 -13.88 -0.55 20.15
N ARG A 258 -14.45 -0.77 18.95
CA ARG A 258 -15.85 -0.45 18.65
C ARG A 258 -16.81 -1.17 19.61
N ILE A 259 -16.58 -2.46 19.86
CA ILE A 259 -17.39 -3.26 20.80
C ILE A 259 -17.30 -2.69 22.22
N ALA A 260 -16.10 -2.27 22.65
CA ALA A 260 -15.91 -1.66 23.97
C ALA A 260 -16.66 -0.32 24.10
N THR A 261 -16.53 0.57 23.11
CA THR A 261 -17.26 1.85 23.06
C THR A 261 -18.77 1.63 23.02
N GLU A 262 -19.25 0.71 22.19
CA GLU A 262 -20.67 0.38 22.09
C GLU A 262 -21.23 -0.16 23.40
N PHE A 263 -20.49 -1.02 24.10
CA PHE A 263 -20.89 -1.52 25.41
C PHE A 263 -21.00 -0.38 26.44
N ALA A 264 -20.01 0.52 26.48
CA ALA A 264 -20.04 1.68 27.36
C ALA A 264 -21.24 2.58 27.06
N LEU A 265 -21.51 2.84 25.78
CA LEU A 265 -22.65 3.65 25.33
C LEU A 265 -23.98 3.04 25.76
N ARG A 266 -24.19 1.74 25.49
CA ARG A 266 -25.41 1.02 25.89
C ARG A 266 -25.64 1.07 27.40
N LYS A 267 -24.57 0.91 28.20
CA LYS A 267 -24.66 1.03 29.66
C LYS A 267 -25.08 2.44 30.07
N ARG A 268 -24.43 3.47 29.51
CA ARG A 268 -24.72 4.87 29.85
C ARG A 268 -26.13 5.30 29.43
N ILE A 269 -26.62 4.82 28.30
CA ILE A 269 -28.00 5.08 27.84
C ILE A 269 -29.00 4.53 28.87
N ARG A 270 -28.83 3.28 29.32
CA ARG A 270 -29.72 2.68 30.33
C ARG A 270 -29.69 3.43 31.66
N ASP A 271 -28.51 3.89 32.08
CA ASP A 271 -28.38 4.68 33.31
C ASP A 271 -29.12 6.02 33.19
N LEU A 272 -29.07 6.66 32.01
CA LEU A 272 -29.79 7.91 31.73
C LEU A 272 -31.31 7.70 31.64
N GLU A 273 -31.77 6.63 30.97
CA GLU A 273 -33.19 6.27 30.88
C GLU A 273 -33.78 6.04 32.28
N ARG A 274 -33.07 5.28 33.14
CA ARG A 274 -33.50 5.06 34.52
C ARG A 274 -33.58 6.35 35.33
N ALA A 275 -32.59 7.23 35.20
CA ALA A 275 -32.61 8.52 35.91
C ALA A 275 -33.75 9.42 35.42
N TYR A 276 -34.01 9.42 34.11
CA TYR A 276 -35.12 10.17 33.52
C TYR A 276 -36.48 9.67 34.01
N ASP A 277 -36.69 8.36 34.01
CA ASP A 277 -37.96 7.75 34.47
C ASP A 277 -38.22 8.05 35.95
N GLU A 278 -37.17 7.99 36.79
CA GLU A 278 -37.26 8.35 38.21
C GLU A 278 -37.61 9.84 38.37
N LEU A 279 -36.93 10.75 37.67
CA LEU A 279 -37.22 12.18 37.76
C LEU A 279 -38.64 12.51 37.30
N LYS A 280 -39.12 11.85 36.25
CA LYS A 280 -40.49 12.01 35.76
C LYS A 280 -41.52 11.52 36.78
N TRP A 281 -41.22 10.42 37.49
CA TRP A 281 -42.06 9.94 38.58
C TRP A 281 -42.10 10.91 39.76
N GLN A 282 -40.93 11.45 40.16
CA GLN A 282 -40.84 12.47 41.23
C GLN A 282 -41.57 13.77 40.86
N GLU A 283 -41.47 14.21 39.61
CA GLU A 283 -42.21 15.37 39.10
C GLU A 283 -43.72 15.17 39.26
N GLN A 284 -44.24 14.01 38.85
CA GLN A 284 -45.67 13.70 38.99
C GLN A 284 -46.11 13.73 40.46
N ASN A 285 -45.40 13.03 41.36
CA ASN A 285 -45.76 13.02 42.78
C ASN A 285 -45.70 14.42 43.39
N THR A 286 -44.71 15.23 43.01
CA THR A 286 -44.58 16.60 43.52
C THR A 286 -45.75 17.48 43.05
N LEU A 287 -46.21 17.30 41.81
CA LEU A 287 -47.39 18.02 41.31
C LEU A 287 -48.68 17.58 42.03
N GLU A 288 -48.81 16.29 42.35
CA GLU A 288 -49.93 15.77 43.15
C GLU A 288 -49.92 16.36 44.57
N GLU A 289 -48.76 16.36 45.25
CA GLU A 289 -48.59 16.99 46.58
C GLU A 289 -48.85 18.51 46.55
N ILE A 290 -48.44 19.22 45.48
CA ILE A 290 -48.77 20.64 45.32
C ILE A 290 -50.29 20.82 45.22
N ALA A 291 -50.98 19.98 44.45
CA ALA A 291 -52.43 20.07 44.28
C ALA A 291 -53.18 19.80 45.60
N ASP A 292 -52.74 18.80 46.36
CA ASP A 292 -53.29 18.49 47.68
C ASP A 292 -53.05 19.64 48.67
N MET A 293 -51.83 20.20 48.69
CA MET A 293 -51.49 21.36 49.51
C MET A 293 -52.33 22.59 49.14
N GLU A 294 -52.56 22.85 47.86
CA GLU A 294 -53.43 23.93 47.38
C GLU A 294 -54.89 23.71 47.81
N GLU A 295 -55.38 22.47 47.82
CA GLU A 295 -56.71 22.15 48.31
C GLU A 295 -56.83 22.37 49.82
N ASP A 296 -55.83 21.96 50.60
CA ASP A 296 -55.82 22.17 52.03
C ASP A 296 -55.74 23.66 52.39
N ILE A 297 -54.97 24.46 51.65
CA ILE A 297 -54.99 25.94 51.79
C ILE A 297 -56.40 26.48 51.54
N ARG A 298 -57.07 26.07 50.45
CA ARG A 298 -58.45 26.52 50.16
C ARG A 298 -59.43 26.15 51.27
N ARG A 299 -59.32 24.94 51.83
CA ARG A 299 -60.15 24.48 52.95
C ARG A 299 -59.88 25.30 54.22
N LEU A 300 -58.61 25.55 54.55
CA LEU A 300 -58.23 26.40 55.69
C LEU A 300 -58.73 27.84 55.54
N GLU A 301 -58.67 28.41 54.34
CA GLU A 301 -59.20 29.74 54.06
C GLU A 301 -60.73 29.81 54.19
N GLU A 302 -61.45 28.76 53.77
CA GLU A 302 -62.90 28.64 53.97
C GLU A 302 -63.24 28.51 55.46
N ASP A 303 -62.55 27.64 56.19
CA ASP A 303 -62.73 27.47 57.64
C ASP A 303 -62.45 28.78 58.39
N PHE A 304 -61.38 29.49 58.03
CA PHE A 304 -61.06 30.80 58.58
C PHE A 304 -62.19 31.81 58.34
N ARG A 305 -62.72 31.86 57.11
CA ARG A 305 -63.86 32.74 56.77
C ARG A 305 -65.10 32.37 57.56
N GLN A 306 -65.40 31.08 57.70
CA GLN A 306 -66.56 30.62 58.48
C GLN A 306 -66.41 31.01 59.95
N LYS A 307 -65.25 30.79 60.57
CA LYS A 307 -65.01 31.21 61.97
C LYS A 307 -65.06 32.72 62.16
N ALA A 308 -64.58 33.50 61.19
CA ALA A 308 -64.73 34.96 61.22
C ALA A 308 -66.20 35.40 61.15
N GLN A 309 -67.04 34.70 60.37
CA GLN A 309 -68.48 34.94 60.33
C GLN A 309 -69.16 34.55 61.65
N ASP A 310 -68.84 33.39 62.21
CA ASP A 310 -69.35 32.94 63.52
C ASP A 310 -69.01 33.97 64.61
N LEU A 311 -67.77 34.47 64.62
CA LEU A 311 -67.33 35.52 65.56
C LEU A 311 -68.13 36.81 65.38
N LYS A 312 -68.38 37.23 64.13
CA LYS A 312 -69.20 38.41 63.82
C LYS A 312 -70.62 38.26 64.37
N VAL A 313 -71.21 37.07 64.27
CA VAL A 313 -72.54 36.77 64.83
C VAL A 313 -72.51 36.87 66.35
N ALA A 314 -71.51 36.27 67.02
CA ALA A 314 -71.36 36.34 68.47
C ALA A 314 -71.20 37.80 68.97
N HIS A 315 -70.35 38.60 68.30
CA HIS A 315 -70.21 40.04 68.57
C HIS A 315 -71.54 40.78 68.42
N THR A 316 -72.26 40.55 67.32
CA THR A 316 -73.54 41.21 67.05
C THR A 316 -74.59 40.82 68.08
N ARG A 317 -74.64 39.55 68.50
CA ARG A 317 -75.55 39.08 69.55
C ARG A 317 -75.25 39.74 70.90
N LEU A 318 -73.97 39.84 71.28
CA LEU A 318 -73.56 40.53 72.51
C LEU A 318 -73.94 42.01 72.50
N GLU A 319 -73.65 42.71 71.40
CA GLU A 319 -73.98 44.12 71.20
C GLU A 319 -75.50 44.35 71.24
N THR A 320 -76.28 43.53 70.51
CA THR A 320 -77.75 43.64 70.48
C THR A 320 -78.36 43.47 71.87
N ARG A 321 -77.77 42.62 72.72
CA ARG A 321 -78.25 42.39 74.09
C ARG A 321 -77.97 43.57 75.04
N THR A 322 -77.17 44.55 74.64
CA THR A 322 -76.93 45.78 75.44
C THR A 322 -78.11 46.74 75.38
N TYR A 323 -78.98 46.66 74.36
CA TYR A 323 -80.17 47.49 74.20
C TYR A 323 -81.38 47.02 75.03
N ARG A 324 -81.22 45.98 75.88
CA ARG A 324 -82.29 45.49 76.75
C ARG A 324 -82.65 46.54 77.81
N PRO A 325 -83.94 46.87 78.02
CA PRO A 325 -84.33 47.95 78.92
C PRO A 325 -84.30 47.55 80.41
N ASN A 326 -83.86 48.47 81.26
CA ASN A 326 -83.99 48.41 82.73
C ASN A 326 -83.43 47.11 83.36
N MET A 327 -84.25 46.40 84.15
CA MET A 327 -83.87 45.17 84.87
C MET A 327 -83.61 43.96 83.96
N GLU A 328 -84.01 44.01 82.69
CA GLU A 328 -83.72 42.97 81.69
C GLU A 328 -82.27 43.01 81.18
N LEU A 329 -81.50 44.06 81.53
CA LEU A 329 -80.06 44.17 81.29
C LEU A 329 -79.26 43.33 82.29
N CYS A 330 -79.58 42.05 82.36
CA CYS A 330 -78.97 41.11 83.29
C CYS A 330 -77.84 40.32 82.63
N ARG A 331 -76.83 39.95 83.44
CA ARG A 331 -75.79 38.98 83.08
C ARG A 331 -76.30 37.57 83.36
N ASP A 332 -77.12 37.09 82.44
CA ASP A 332 -77.68 35.74 82.46
C ASP A 332 -76.71 34.71 81.86
N GLN A 333 -77.10 33.44 81.92
CA GLN A 333 -76.30 32.33 81.42
C GLN A 333 -75.96 32.45 79.93
N VAL A 334 -76.84 33.06 79.13
CA VAL A 334 -76.61 33.32 77.71
C VAL A 334 -75.53 34.40 77.52
N GLN A 335 -75.49 35.44 78.36
CA GLN A 335 -74.42 36.45 78.31
C GLN A 335 -73.04 35.85 78.58
N TYR A 336 -72.92 34.98 79.59
CA TYR A 336 -71.66 34.28 79.88
C TYR A 336 -71.26 33.35 78.73
N GLY A 337 -72.19 32.53 78.23
CA GLY A 337 -71.93 31.61 77.12
C GLY A 337 -71.47 32.31 75.83
N LEU A 338 -72.10 33.43 75.45
CA LEU A 338 -71.67 34.22 74.28
C LEU A 338 -70.29 34.86 74.48
N THR A 339 -69.95 35.25 75.71
CA THR A 339 -68.64 35.84 76.03
C THR A 339 -67.55 34.76 75.91
N ASP A 340 -67.80 33.56 76.41
CA ASP A 340 -66.88 32.43 76.28
C ASP A 340 -66.71 32.00 74.81
N GLU A 341 -67.82 31.97 74.04
CA GLU A 341 -67.82 31.70 72.60
C GLU A 341 -66.91 32.67 71.83
N VAL A 342 -66.95 33.97 72.14
CA VAL A 342 -66.05 34.96 71.53
C VAL A 342 -64.58 34.66 71.84
N HIS A 343 -64.23 34.41 73.11
CA HIS A 343 -62.84 34.11 73.48
C HIS A 343 -62.33 32.84 72.81
N GLN A 344 -63.18 31.81 72.69
CA GLN A 344 -62.86 30.57 71.98
C GLN A 344 -62.67 30.80 70.48
N LEU A 345 -63.60 31.48 69.82
CA LEU A 345 -63.52 31.76 68.38
C LEU A 345 -62.30 32.65 68.03
N GLU A 346 -62.01 33.66 68.83
CA GLU A 346 -60.77 34.44 68.68
C GLU A 346 -59.51 33.58 68.87
N GLY A 347 -59.54 32.63 69.82
CA GLY A 347 -58.48 31.65 70.02
C GLY A 347 -58.28 30.75 68.80
N THR A 348 -59.36 30.19 68.25
CA THR A 348 -59.34 29.34 67.05
C THR A 348 -58.87 30.12 65.82
N ILE A 349 -59.33 31.36 65.61
CA ILE A 349 -58.90 32.24 64.52
C ILE A 349 -57.41 32.60 64.65
N ARG A 350 -56.91 32.83 65.87
CA ARG A 350 -55.48 33.02 66.12
C ARG A 350 -54.67 31.76 65.80
N GLY A 351 -55.20 30.58 66.13
CA GLY A 351 -54.57 29.29 65.81
C GLY A 351 -54.52 29.00 64.31
N LEU A 352 -55.61 29.27 63.56
CA LEU A 352 -55.67 29.11 62.10
C LEU A 352 -54.81 30.12 61.32
N ARG A 353 -54.26 31.15 61.98
CA ARG A 353 -53.37 32.16 61.36
C ARG A 353 -51.89 31.83 61.48
N GLN A 354 -51.50 30.92 62.38
CA GLN A 354 -50.14 30.40 62.47
C GLN A 354 -49.93 29.34 61.40
#